data_AF-A0A1F6LJL2-F1
#
_entry.id   AF-A0A1F6LJL2-F1
#
_cell.length_a   1.000
_cell.length_b   1.000
_cell.length_c   1.000
_cell.angle_alpha   90.00
_cell.angle_beta   90.00
_cell.angle_gamma   90.00
#
_symmetry.space_group_name_H-M   'P 1'
#
loop_
_entity.id
_entity.type
_entity.pdbx_description
1 polymer ?
#
loop_
_entity_poly.entity_id
_entity_poly.type
_entity_poly.pdbx_seq_one_letter_code
_entity_poly.pdbx_strand_id
1 'polypeptide(L)'
;MNPGRNERCPCGSGKKYKKCCIDNPKASWRKPAAEPVSTPVRAADRDDDEFEDEEDEMETGEDAESDDEMAGVSRGTKSRFERIRYPEPDASLPKISPEDERIVDQWWIDFKPVYKGSDRGEMTKRIADFMDAHPGLFVHLRLDDEALFELGAMYGRKQEWNIFVDLLNRIRQEHPRAYLRAFGYCDSYIIAHLLASGRNNEIPEYLKNFKTYPDTDPDDLRRVIDMLALADMTEVLGDLIEAVAIPLCQSSKIINSGFAFRWVIFRRMIPRLDRKSYPEDDARLIVDELNALHPPFDFDPGTFRRTLACYAAPPDFRDIKLMRMEKLFEIYIHVVCHFCAWLHEKRSMGWIRARFLADRLEEYLLDIPSGKRPKTPFRFSDERMERHISTHYKWIVSIHGVPAMAFLHAVFLFSEYLLEAGYHDRAECGRIQSECLNVLDRCKKVCDPTDPAARLYTHFPHLAAGSPPAGVR
;
A
#
# COMPACT_ATOMS: atom_id res chain seq x y z
N MET A 1 38.44 5.64 10.83
CA MET A 1 39.83 5.92 10.41
C MET A 1 40.16 7.36 10.79
N ASN A 2 41.28 7.61 11.49
CA ASN A 2 41.71 8.98 11.83
C ASN A 2 42.57 9.53 10.69
N PRO A 3 42.31 10.74 10.18
CA PRO A 3 43.04 11.32 9.04
C PRO A 3 44.51 11.60 9.38
N GLY A 4 45.38 11.47 8.36
CA GLY A 4 46.81 11.73 8.50
C GLY A 4 47.14 13.20 8.76
N ARG A 5 48.15 13.47 9.61
CA ARG A 5 48.49 14.83 10.11
C ARG A 5 48.71 15.88 9.02
N ASN A 6 49.20 15.49 7.84
CA ASN A 6 49.45 16.39 6.71
C ASN A 6 48.34 16.38 5.64
N GLU A 7 47.31 15.55 5.78
CA GLU A 7 46.18 15.44 4.84
C GLU A 7 45.20 16.62 4.99
N ARG A 8 44.31 16.81 4.01
CA ARG A 8 43.29 17.86 4.10
C ARG A 8 42.31 17.54 5.22
N CYS A 9 41.94 18.57 5.97
CA CYS A 9 41.09 18.42 7.14
C CYS A 9 39.66 17.97 6.76
N PRO A 10 39.09 16.93 7.41
CA PRO A 10 37.75 16.42 7.06
C PRO A 10 36.60 17.39 7.36
N CYS A 11 36.83 18.46 8.11
CA CYS A 11 35.79 19.46 8.40
C CYS A 11 35.45 20.37 7.19
N GLY A 12 36.07 20.14 6.02
CA GLY A 12 35.79 20.91 4.81
C GLY A 12 36.49 22.26 4.73
N SER A 13 37.37 22.61 5.67
CA SER A 13 38.06 23.92 5.68
C SER A 13 39.14 24.10 4.61
N GLY A 14 39.52 23.04 3.89
CA GLY A 14 40.57 23.05 2.87
C GLY A 14 42.02 23.12 3.39
N LYS A 15 42.24 23.30 4.69
CA LYS A 15 43.59 23.36 5.32
C LYS A 15 44.12 21.96 5.69
N LYS A 16 45.44 21.81 5.90
CA LYS A 16 46.04 20.56 6.43
C LYS A 16 45.53 20.28 7.86
N TYR A 17 45.26 19.01 8.20
CA TYR A 17 44.67 18.59 9.48
C TYR A 17 45.43 19.14 10.69
N LYS A 18 46.77 19.11 10.66
CA LYS A 18 47.62 19.66 11.73
C LYS A 18 47.52 21.17 11.98
N LYS A 19 46.96 21.92 11.03
CA LYS A 19 46.77 23.37 11.15
C LYS A 19 45.29 23.75 11.33
N CYS A 20 44.42 22.76 11.52
CA CYS A 20 42.98 22.97 11.58
C CYS A 20 42.36 22.36 12.85
N CYS A 21 42.30 21.03 12.95
CA CYS A 21 41.52 20.36 14.00
C CYS A 21 42.37 19.59 15.01
N ILE A 22 43.70 19.51 14.83
CA ILE A 22 44.57 18.75 15.73
C ILE A 22 44.72 19.39 17.13
N ASP A 23 44.73 20.72 17.19
CA ASP A 23 44.87 21.49 18.44
C ASP A 23 43.55 22.17 18.84
N ASN A 24 42.45 21.88 18.13
CA ASN A 24 41.16 22.52 18.35
C ASN A 24 39.99 21.51 18.26
N PRO A 25 39.79 20.67 19.29
CA PRO A 25 38.88 19.52 19.26
C PRO A 25 37.38 19.90 19.16
N LYS A 26 37.02 21.18 19.38
CA LYS A 26 35.65 21.70 19.27
C LYS A 26 35.19 21.99 17.82
N ALA A 27 36.06 21.82 16.83
CA ALA A 27 35.71 21.96 15.42
C ALA A 27 35.36 20.62 14.74
N SER A 28 35.17 19.55 15.52
CA SER A 28 34.70 18.27 14.99
C SER A 28 33.18 18.36 14.72
N TRP A 29 32.81 18.11 13.47
CA TRP A 29 31.43 17.97 12.96
C TRP A 29 30.62 19.26 12.77
N ARG A 30 31.07 20.13 11.85
CA ARG A 30 30.13 20.92 11.03
C ARG A 30 30.25 20.46 9.59
N LYS A 31 29.14 20.00 9.00
CA LYS A 31 29.03 19.68 7.57
C LYS A 31 29.38 20.95 6.76
N PRO A 32 30.21 20.86 5.70
CA PRO A 32 30.45 22.01 4.84
C PRO A 32 29.14 22.43 4.16
N ALA A 33 28.89 23.74 4.13
CA ALA A 33 27.81 24.33 3.37
C ALA A 33 28.05 24.04 1.88
N ALA A 34 27.07 23.41 1.23
CA ALA A 34 27.10 23.22 -0.21
C ALA A 34 26.90 24.57 -0.91
N GLU A 35 27.73 24.84 -1.92
CA GLU A 35 27.48 25.89 -2.92
C GLU A 35 26.14 25.63 -3.63
N PRO A 36 25.46 26.68 -4.11
CA PRO A 36 24.11 26.57 -4.67
C PRO A 36 24.18 25.83 -6.01
N VAL A 37 24.04 24.51 -5.94
CA VAL A 37 23.49 23.74 -7.05
C VAL A 37 22.11 24.33 -7.30
N SER A 38 21.86 24.79 -8.52
CA SER A 38 20.54 25.21 -9.00
C SER A 38 19.51 24.19 -8.54
N THR A 39 18.79 24.54 -7.48
CA THR A 39 17.73 23.72 -6.91
C THR A 39 16.71 23.45 -8.02
N PRO A 40 16.25 22.21 -8.22
CA PRO A 40 14.96 22.05 -8.85
C PRO A 40 13.97 22.86 -8.00
N VAL A 41 13.24 23.75 -8.67
CA VAL A 41 12.16 24.56 -8.08
C VAL A 41 11.41 23.70 -7.07
N ARG A 42 11.42 24.12 -5.80
CA ARG A 42 10.68 23.45 -4.73
C ARG A 42 9.21 23.42 -5.14
N ALA A 43 8.52 22.32 -4.84
CA ALA A 43 7.07 22.17 -5.07
C ALA A 43 6.22 23.31 -4.46
N ALA A 44 6.77 24.05 -3.49
CA ALA A 44 6.12 25.19 -2.85
C ALA A 44 5.71 26.33 -3.81
N ASP A 45 6.40 26.51 -4.95
CA ASP A 45 6.08 27.62 -5.88
C ASP A 45 4.93 27.29 -6.87
N ARG A 46 4.30 26.10 -6.78
CA ARG A 46 3.23 25.67 -7.72
C ARG A 46 1.86 25.42 -7.06
N ASP A 47 1.77 25.45 -5.74
CA ASP A 47 0.50 25.27 -5.03
C ASP A 47 -0.43 26.50 -5.19
N ASP A 48 0.13 27.67 -5.53
CA ASP A 48 -0.59 28.95 -5.67
C ASP A 48 -1.67 28.95 -6.77
N ASP A 49 -1.56 28.09 -7.79
CA ASP A 49 -2.55 28.02 -8.88
C ASP A 49 -3.75 27.11 -8.56
N GLU A 50 -3.61 26.16 -7.64
CA GLU A 50 -4.65 25.16 -7.36
C GLU A 50 -5.35 25.34 -6.02
N PHE A 51 -4.63 25.80 -5.02
CA PHE A 51 -5.15 26.06 -3.70
C PHE A 51 -5.10 27.56 -3.40
N GLU A 52 -5.99 28.02 -2.54
CA GLU A 52 -5.99 29.38 -2.01
C GLU A 52 -5.81 29.34 -0.49
N ASP A 53 -5.30 30.44 0.06
CA ASP A 53 -5.14 30.59 1.51
C ASP A 53 -6.52 30.54 2.17
N GLU A 54 -6.59 29.82 3.28
CA GLU A 54 -7.77 29.87 4.13
C GLU A 54 -7.73 31.20 4.91
N GLU A 55 -8.73 32.07 4.70
CA GLU A 55 -8.81 33.36 5.40
C GLU A 55 -9.08 33.12 6.89
N ASP A 56 -8.05 33.28 7.72
CA ASP A 56 -8.16 33.31 9.18
C ASP A 56 -8.89 34.59 9.60
N GLU A 57 -10.22 34.56 9.71
CA GLU A 57 -10.89 35.51 10.60
C GLU A 57 -10.44 35.17 12.03
N MET A 58 -9.62 36.04 12.64
CA MET A 58 -9.19 35.94 14.03
C MET A 58 -10.40 35.83 14.95
N GLU A 59 -10.84 34.61 15.23
CA GLU A 59 -11.76 34.31 16.31
C GLU A 59 -10.94 34.26 17.59
N THR A 60 -11.03 35.34 18.38
CA THR A 60 -10.49 35.37 19.72
C THR A 60 -11.27 34.38 20.59
N GLY A 61 -10.77 33.15 20.73
CA GLY A 61 -11.33 32.22 21.71
C GLY A 61 -11.06 30.76 21.38
N GLU A 62 -10.15 30.18 22.17
CA GLU A 62 -9.96 28.75 22.42
C GLU A 62 -9.38 27.93 21.26
N ASP A 63 -8.18 27.42 21.53
CA ASP A 63 -7.38 26.52 20.69
C ASP A 63 -8.26 25.41 20.09
N ALA A 64 -8.52 25.50 18.79
CA ALA A 64 -9.10 24.41 18.01
C ALA A 64 -8.07 23.28 17.94
N GLU A 65 -8.19 22.30 18.84
CA GLU A 65 -7.55 21.00 18.68
C GLU A 65 -8.01 20.43 17.32
N SER A 66 -7.05 20.15 16.45
CA SER A 66 -7.31 19.50 15.17
C SER A 66 -7.76 18.07 15.43
N ASP A 67 -9.07 17.86 15.52
CA ASP A 67 -9.68 16.54 15.52
C ASP A 67 -9.56 15.90 14.14
N ASP A 68 -8.40 15.29 13.90
CA ASP A 68 -8.22 14.17 12.97
C ASP A 68 -9.02 12.95 13.51
N GLU A 69 -10.34 13.12 13.63
CA GLU A 69 -11.31 12.09 13.98
C GLU A 69 -12.00 11.59 12.71
N MET A 70 -11.25 10.98 11.79
CA MET A 70 -11.87 10.04 10.86
C MET A 70 -11.14 8.71 10.84
N ALA A 71 -11.95 7.67 11.06
CA ALA A 71 -11.63 6.30 11.40
C ALA A 71 -11.19 6.01 12.84
N GLY A 72 -11.79 6.64 13.87
CA GLY A 72 -11.84 6.10 15.25
C GLY A 72 -10.51 5.64 15.88
N VAL A 73 -9.38 6.12 15.35
CA VAL A 73 -8.04 5.85 15.84
C VAL A 73 -7.38 7.22 15.88
N SER A 74 -7.67 7.95 16.97
CA SER A 74 -7.11 9.25 17.28
C SER A 74 -5.60 9.27 17.00
N ARG A 75 -5.17 10.18 16.10
CA ARG A 75 -3.77 10.52 15.86
C ARG A 75 -3.20 11.18 17.12
N GLY A 76 -2.83 10.37 18.11
CA GLY A 76 -2.33 10.89 19.37
C GLY A 76 -2.44 9.96 20.57
N THR A 77 -2.98 8.75 20.43
CA THR A 77 -2.99 7.81 21.56
C THR A 77 -1.56 7.35 21.84
N LYS A 78 -0.93 7.93 22.87
CA LYS A 78 0.19 7.29 23.59
C LYS A 78 -0.21 5.83 23.79
N SER A 79 0.49 4.89 23.14
CA SER A 79 0.17 3.46 23.06
C SER A 79 -0.55 2.96 24.31
N ARG A 80 -1.89 2.94 24.28
CA ARG A 80 -2.74 2.39 25.36
C ARG A 80 -2.64 0.87 25.41
N PHE A 81 -1.98 0.29 24.41
CA PHE A 81 -1.82 -1.13 24.19
C PHE A 81 -0.48 -1.61 24.76
N GLU A 82 -0.55 -2.75 25.44
CA GLU A 82 0.64 -3.53 25.77
C GLU A 82 1.33 -3.94 24.46
N ARG A 83 2.61 -3.63 24.34
CA ARG A 83 3.40 -3.99 23.16
C ARG A 83 3.80 -5.45 23.26
N ILE A 84 3.27 -6.27 22.37
CA ILE A 84 3.51 -7.71 22.30
C ILE A 84 4.58 -7.99 21.23
N ARG A 85 5.37 -9.04 21.46
CA ARG A 85 6.24 -9.63 20.44
C ARG A 85 5.57 -10.89 19.91
N TYR A 86 5.28 -10.92 18.61
CA TYR A 86 4.67 -12.08 17.97
C TYR A 86 5.73 -13.12 17.58
N PRO A 87 5.30 -14.36 17.30
CA PRO A 87 6.19 -15.38 16.74
C PRO A 87 6.91 -14.86 15.50
N GLU A 88 8.17 -15.29 15.34
CA GLU A 88 8.97 -15.02 14.14
C GLU A 88 9.28 -16.36 13.47
N PRO A 89 9.39 -16.39 12.13
CA PRO A 89 9.93 -17.56 11.44
C PRO A 89 11.32 -17.92 11.97
N ASP A 90 11.63 -19.22 12.05
CA ASP A 90 12.97 -19.66 12.47
C ASP A 90 14.03 -19.28 11.43
N ALA A 91 14.70 -18.16 11.67
CA ALA A 91 15.78 -17.65 10.83
C ALA A 91 17.12 -18.38 11.05
N SER A 92 17.23 -19.28 12.04
CA SER A 92 18.49 -19.96 12.31
C SER A 92 18.85 -20.93 11.19
N LEU A 93 20.13 -21.05 10.87
CA LEU A 93 20.62 -22.04 9.92
C LEU A 93 21.08 -23.30 10.66
N PRO A 94 20.73 -24.51 10.18
CA PRO A 94 21.31 -25.74 10.69
C PRO A 94 22.85 -25.70 10.66
N LYS A 95 23.52 -26.36 11.59
CA LYS A 95 24.98 -26.45 11.51
C LYS A 95 25.35 -27.44 10.41
N ILE A 96 26.29 -27.06 9.56
CA ILE A 96 26.83 -27.91 8.48
C ILE A 96 28.33 -28.14 8.67
N SER A 97 28.85 -29.20 8.05
CA SER A 97 30.27 -29.50 8.09
C SER A 97 31.07 -28.60 7.13
N PRO A 98 32.40 -28.45 7.31
CA PRO A 98 33.24 -27.75 6.34
C PRO A 98 33.30 -28.39 4.94
N GLU A 99 32.86 -29.64 4.78
CA GLU A 99 32.69 -30.28 3.46
C GLU A 99 31.40 -29.79 2.80
N ASP A 100 30.29 -29.79 3.55
CA ASP A 100 29.00 -29.30 3.07
C ASP A 100 29.03 -27.81 2.72
N GLU A 101 29.76 -27.01 3.50
CA GLU A 101 29.98 -25.59 3.23
C GLU A 101 30.69 -25.39 1.88
N ARG A 102 31.68 -26.24 1.56
CA ARG A 102 32.35 -26.22 0.25
C ARG A 102 31.41 -26.56 -0.91
N ILE A 103 30.42 -27.44 -0.70
CA ILE A 103 29.40 -27.75 -1.72
C ILE A 103 28.56 -26.51 -2.02
N VAL A 104 28.09 -25.81 -0.97
CA VAL A 104 27.30 -24.58 -1.10
C VAL A 104 28.10 -23.47 -1.78
N ASP A 105 29.34 -23.25 -1.33
CA ASP A 105 30.23 -22.23 -1.90
C ASP A 105 30.53 -22.50 -3.38
N GLN A 106 30.84 -23.76 -3.71
CA GLN A 106 31.11 -24.15 -5.09
C GLN A 106 29.89 -23.95 -5.99
N TRP A 107 28.69 -24.30 -5.51
CA TRP A 107 27.46 -24.01 -6.25
C TRP A 107 27.32 -22.52 -6.54
N TRP A 108 27.60 -21.64 -5.56
CA TRP A 108 27.56 -20.20 -5.78
C TRP A 108 28.63 -19.69 -6.76
N ILE A 109 29.84 -20.28 -6.76
CA ILE A 109 30.88 -19.98 -7.76
C ILE A 109 30.35 -20.27 -9.17
N ASP A 110 29.69 -21.41 -9.34
CA ASP A 110 29.18 -21.86 -10.64
C ASP A 110 27.88 -21.15 -11.04
N PHE A 111 27.06 -20.75 -10.07
CA PHE A 111 25.78 -20.07 -10.29
C PHE A 111 25.97 -18.58 -10.63
N LYS A 112 26.94 -17.89 -10.02
CA LYS A 112 27.18 -16.45 -10.21
C LYS A 112 27.31 -16.01 -11.69
N PRO A 113 28.03 -16.73 -12.57
CA PRO A 113 28.08 -16.40 -14.00
C PRO A 113 26.71 -16.48 -14.68
N VAL A 114 25.90 -17.48 -14.35
CA VAL A 114 24.54 -17.65 -14.90
C VAL A 114 23.62 -16.53 -14.40
N TYR A 115 23.67 -16.24 -13.10
CA TYR A 115 22.96 -15.14 -12.47
C TYR A 115 23.27 -13.80 -13.15
N LYS A 116 24.56 -13.47 -13.31
CA LYS A 116 25.01 -12.25 -14.02
C LYS A 116 24.66 -12.25 -15.50
N GLY A 117 24.61 -13.42 -16.12
CA GLY A 117 24.18 -13.60 -17.52
C GLY A 117 22.67 -13.45 -17.71
N SER A 118 21.88 -13.39 -16.62
CA SER A 118 20.43 -13.28 -16.66
C SER A 118 19.76 -14.41 -17.48
N ASP A 119 20.27 -15.64 -17.35
CA ASP A 119 19.64 -16.83 -17.94
C ASP A 119 18.64 -17.45 -16.95
N ARG A 120 17.37 -17.01 -17.02
CA ARG A 120 16.30 -17.50 -16.12
C ARG A 120 16.11 -19.02 -16.17
N GLY A 121 16.27 -19.64 -17.34
CA GLY A 121 16.04 -21.08 -17.52
C GLY A 121 17.13 -21.89 -16.84
N GLU A 122 18.38 -21.52 -17.07
CA GLU A 122 19.52 -22.17 -16.42
C GLU A 122 19.57 -21.89 -14.91
N MET A 123 19.18 -20.70 -14.46
CA MET A 123 19.03 -20.40 -13.03
C MET A 123 18.01 -21.33 -12.36
N THR A 124 16.79 -21.41 -12.92
CA THR A 124 15.74 -22.31 -12.39
C THR A 124 16.18 -23.75 -12.38
N LYS A 125 16.83 -24.21 -13.45
CA LYS A 125 17.37 -25.58 -13.54
C LYS A 125 18.40 -25.85 -12.44
N ARG A 126 19.39 -24.97 -12.24
CA ARG A 126 20.43 -25.18 -11.21
C ARG A 126 19.90 -25.14 -9.79
N ILE A 127 18.86 -24.34 -9.54
CA ILE A 127 18.15 -24.33 -8.26
C ILE A 127 17.47 -25.69 -8.05
N ALA A 128 16.71 -26.16 -9.04
CA ALA A 128 16.03 -27.46 -9.00
C ALA A 128 17.02 -28.63 -8.83
N ASP A 129 18.10 -28.65 -9.62
CA ASP A 129 19.13 -29.69 -9.54
C ASP A 129 19.78 -29.73 -8.14
N PHE A 130 19.98 -28.58 -7.49
CA PHE A 130 20.51 -28.53 -6.12
C PHE A 130 19.48 -28.97 -5.06
N MET A 131 18.20 -28.62 -5.24
CA MET A 131 17.11 -29.14 -4.39
C MET A 131 17.09 -30.68 -4.40
N ASP A 132 17.23 -31.27 -5.59
CA ASP A 132 17.23 -32.72 -5.79
C ASP A 132 18.50 -33.39 -5.25
N ALA A 133 19.68 -32.82 -5.54
CA ALA A 133 20.96 -33.44 -5.16
C ALA A 133 21.34 -33.22 -3.69
N HIS A 134 20.99 -32.07 -3.11
CA HIS A 134 21.43 -31.65 -1.78
C HIS A 134 20.28 -31.04 -0.95
N PRO A 135 19.17 -31.76 -0.72
CA PRO A 135 17.97 -31.20 -0.10
C PRO A 135 18.21 -30.64 1.32
N GLY A 136 19.12 -31.25 2.08
CA GLY A 136 19.49 -30.78 3.42
C GLY A 136 20.33 -29.50 3.43
N LEU A 137 20.99 -29.18 2.31
CA LEU A 137 21.85 -27.99 2.18
C LEU A 137 21.13 -26.81 1.53
N PHE A 138 19.96 -27.04 0.89
CA PHE A 138 19.23 -26.00 0.16
C PHE A 138 18.97 -24.74 0.99
N VAL A 139 18.67 -24.90 2.28
CA VAL A 139 18.42 -23.79 3.21
C VAL A 139 19.60 -22.81 3.31
N HIS A 140 20.82 -23.30 3.08
CA HIS A 140 22.07 -22.53 3.11
C HIS A 140 22.34 -21.74 1.84
N LEU A 141 21.62 -22.03 0.74
CA LEU A 141 21.76 -21.22 -0.47
C LEU A 141 21.33 -19.78 -0.24
N ARG A 142 20.43 -19.49 0.70
CA ARG A 142 19.97 -18.13 1.00
C ARG A 142 19.48 -17.38 -0.26
N LEU A 143 18.73 -18.09 -1.11
CA LEU A 143 18.20 -17.52 -2.35
C LEU A 143 17.25 -16.33 -2.11
N ASP A 144 16.67 -16.27 -0.91
CA ASP A 144 15.89 -15.17 -0.36
C ASP A 144 16.66 -13.85 -0.18
N ASP A 145 17.99 -13.83 -0.30
CA ASP A 145 18.74 -12.57 -0.15
C ASP A 145 18.71 -11.72 -1.43
N GLU A 146 18.65 -12.34 -2.62
CA GLU A 146 18.69 -11.61 -3.90
C GLU A 146 18.16 -12.45 -5.08
N ALA A 147 18.57 -13.71 -5.17
CA ALA A 147 18.37 -14.52 -6.38
C ALA A 147 16.90 -14.79 -6.73
N LEU A 148 16.03 -15.01 -5.74
CA LEU A 148 14.60 -15.20 -6.00
C LEU A 148 13.93 -13.92 -6.52
N PHE A 149 14.34 -12.75 -6.02
CA PHE A 149 13.79 -11.46 -6.45
C PHE A 149 14.10 -11.20 -7.93
N GLU A 150 15.37 -11.35 -8.32
CA GLU A 150 15.79 -11.16 -9.70
C GLU A 150 15.15 -12.19 -10.63
N LEU A 151 15.09 -13.46 -10.21
CA LEU A 151 14.46 -14.51 -11.00
C LEU A 151 12.96 -14.22 -11.22
N GLY A 152 12.27 -13.76 -10.17
CA GLY A 152 10.88 -13.28 -10.26
C GLY A 152 10.73 -12.13 -11.25
N ALA A 153 11.64 -11.16 -11.23
CA ALA A 153 11.66 -10.04 -12.18
C ALA A 153 11.91 -10.48 -13.63
N MET A 154 12.77 -11.47 -13.85
CA MET A 154 13.08 -12.00 -15.16
C MET A 154 11.87 -12.74 -15.78
N TYR A 155 11.20 -13.59 -15.00
CA TYR A 155 9.98 -14.26 -15.46
C TYR A 155 8.82 -13.28 -15.63
N GLY A 156 8.70 -12.30 -14.74
CA GLY A 156 7.67 -11.26 -14.81
C GLY A 156 7.74 -10.43 -16.09
N ARG A 157 8.94 -9.99 -16.49
CA ARG A 157 9.16 -9.28 -17.76
C ARG A 157 8.76 -10.08 -19.00
N LYS A 158 8.74 -11.41 -18.91
CA LYS A 158 8.31 -12.31 -20.00
C LYS A 158 6.89 -12.81 -19.85
N GLN A 159 6.19 -12.41 -18.79
CA GLN A 159 4.85 -12.87 -18.44
C GLN A 159 4.75 -14.40 -18.24
N GLU A 160 5.87 -15.05 -17.92
CA GLU A 160 6.02 -16.50 -17.72
C GLU A 160 5.84 -16.86 -16.22
N TRP A 161 4.81 -16.28 -15.59
CA TRP A 161 4.61 -16.34 -14.13
C TRP A 161 4.38 -17.74 -13.58
N ASN A 162 3.76 -18.61 -14.37
CA ASN A 162 3.49 -19.99 -13.99
C ASN A 162 4.79 -20.73 -13.63
N ILE A 163 5.86 -20.55 -14.40
CA ILE A 163 7.15 -21.24 -14.17
C ILE A 163 7.75 -20.81 -12.83
N PHE A 164 7.71 -19.50 -12.53
CA PHE A 164 8.22 -18.99 -11.26
C PHE A 164 7.36 -19.47 -10.08
N VAL A 165 6.03 -19.43 -10.21
CA VAL A 165 5.10 -19.91 -9.18
C VAL A 165 5.28 -21.41 -8.91
N ASP A 166 5.50 -22.22 -9.95
CA ASP A 166 5.77 -23.65 -9.80
C ASP A 166 7.06 -23.88 -8.99
N LEU A 167 8.12 -23.11 -9.25
CA LEU A 167 9.35 -23.15 -8.46
C LEU A 167 9.08 -22.76 -6.99
N LEU A 168 8.36 -21.66 -6.74
CA LEU A 168 8.05 -21.22 -5.38
C LEU A 168 7.23 -22.27 -4.62
N ASN A 169 6.24 -22.88 -5.26
CA ASN A 169 5.44 -23.95 -4.67
C ASN A 169 6.28 -25.18 -4.34
N ARG A 170 7.22 -25.54 -5.23
CA ARG A 170 8.17 -26.62 -4.99
C ARG A 170 9.05 -26.34 -3.78
N ILE A 171 9.61 -25.11 -3.69
CA ILE A 171 10.40 -24.66 -2.53
C ILE A 171 9.55 -24.71 -1.25
N ARG A 172 8.30 -24.25 -1.30
CA ARG A 172 7.36 -24.28 -0.16
C ARG A 172 7.12 -25.69 0.36
N GLN A 173 6.96 -26.66 -0.55
CA GLN A 173 6.65 -28.05 -0.21
C GLN A 173 7.89 -28.83 0.26
N GLU A 174 9.01 -28.71 -0.46
CA GLU A 174 10.22 -29.52 -0.22
C GLU A 174 11.17 -28.88 0.79
N HIS A 175 11.18 -27.54 0.89
CA HIS A 175 12.11 -26.77 1.73
C HIS A 175 11.41 -25.65 2.54
N PRO A 176 10.42 -25.99 3.38
CA PRO A 176 9.60 -25.00 4.09
C PRO A 176 10.41 -24.02 4.96
N ARG A 177 11.54 -24.46 5.55
CA ARG A 177 12.42 -23.58 6.33
C ARG A 177 13.11 -22.50 5.48
N ALA A 178 13.48 -22.83 4.25
CA ALA A 178 14.04 -21.85 3.32
C ALA A 178 12.94 -20.89 2.84
N TYR A 179 11.77 -21.43 2.53
CA TYR A 179 10.61 -20.66 2.10
C TYR A 179 10.16 -19.61 3.13
N LEU A 180 10.09 -20.01 4.41
CA LEU A 180 9.57 -19.18 5.50
C LEU A 180 10.37 -17.89 5.74
N ARG A 181 11.62 -17.78 5.27
CA ARG A 181 12.41 -16.55 5.41
C ARG A 181 11.95 -15.41 4.50
N ALA A 182 11.27 -15.74 3.41
CA ALA A 182 10.75 -14.77 2.45
C ALA A 182 9.29 -15.08 2.09
N PHE A 183 8.51 -15.59 3.05
CA PHE A 183 7.15 -16.02 2.76
C PHE A 183 6.28 -14.86 2.31
N GLY A 184 6.43 -13.64 2.87
CA GLY A 184 5.64 -12.48 2.47
C GLY A 184 5.81 -12.17 0.98
N TYR A 185 7.07 -12.15 0.52
CA TYR A 185 7.41 -11.98 -0.88
C TYR A 185 6.89 -13.14 -1.74
N CYS A 186 7.12 -14.40 -1.36
CA CYS A 186 6.72 -15.54 -2.17
C CYS A 186 5.20 -15.71 -2.25
N ASP A 187 4.51 -15.68 -1.10
CA ASP A 187 3.06 -15.89 -1.00
C ASP A 187 2.30 -14.80 -1.74
N SER A 188 2.74 -13.54 -1.68
CA SER A 188 2.10 -12.43 -2.42
C SER A 188 2.18 -12.61 -3.96
N TYR A 189 3.29 -13.14 -4.49
CA TYR A 189 3.41 -13.43 -5.94
C TYR A 189 2.52 -14.59 -6.38
N ILE A 190 2.44 -15.63 -5.55
CA ILE A 190 1.55 -16.77 -5.78
C ILE A 190 0.09 -16.31 -5.73
N ILE A 191 -0.30 -15.53 -4.72
CA ILE A 191 -1.66 -14.97 -4.59
C ILE A 191 -2.01 -14.11 -5.81
N ALA A 192 -1.11 -13.23 -6.25
CA ALA A 192 -1.31 -12.44 -7.46
C ALA A 192 -1.56 -13.32 -8.70
N HIS A 193 -0.81 -14.42 -8.84
CA HIS A 193 -0.99 -15.36 -9.94
C HIS A 193 -2.31 -16.15 -9.85
N LEU A 194 -2.69 -16.58 -8.65
CA LEU A 194 -3.96 -17.26 -8.41
C LEU A 194 -5.16 -16.36 -8.72
N LEU A 195 -5.12 -15.10 -8.28
CA LEU A 195 -6.12 -14.09 -8.60
C LEU A 195 -6.22 -13.86 -10.12
N ALA A 196 -5.09 -13.66 -10.80
CA ALA A 196 -5.06 -13.42 -12.23
C ALA A 196 -5.53 -14.64 -13.05
N SER A 197 -5.41 -15.85 -12.52
CA SER A 197 -5.84 -17.10 -13.16
C SER A 197 -7.24 -17.57 -12.71
N GLY A 198 -7.91 -16.82 -11.82
CA GLY A 198 -9.23 -17.17 -11.29
C GLY A 198 -9.23 -18.37 -10.34
N ARG A 199 -8.06 -18.83 -9.88
CA ARG A 199 -7.87 -19.95 -8.94
C ARG A 199 -8.04 -19.50 -7.49
N ASN A 200 -9.11 -18.75 -7.24
CA ASN A 200 -9.32 -17.99 -6.00
C ASN A 200 -9.51 -18.88 -4.77
N ASN A 201 -10.00 -20.11 -4.97
CA ASN A 201 -10.23 -21.11 -3.93
C ASN A 201 -8.94 -21.62 -3.27
N GLU A 202 -7.78 -21.43 -3.90
CA GLU A 202 -6.49 -21.90 -3.38
C GLU A 202 -5.78 -20.86 -2.49
N ILE A 203 -6.20 -19.60 -2.58
CA ILE A 203 -5.59 -18.46 -1.86
C ILE A 203 -5.51 -18.65 -0.34
N PRO A 204 -6.54 -19.19 0.37
CA PRO A 204 -6.50 -19.31 1.83
C PRO A 204 -5.28 -20.08 2.37
N GLU A 205 -4.73 -21.02 1.60
CA GLU A 205 -3.54 -21.78 2.01
C GLU A 205 -2.30 -20.87 2.15
N TYR A 206 -2.17 -19.89 1.27
CA TYR A 206 -1.04 -18.96 1.22
C TYR A 206 -1.19 -17.81 2.23
N LEU A 207 -2.36 -17.68 2.87
CA LEU A 207 -2.57 -16.69 3.93
C LEU A 207 -2.14 -17.18 5.31
N LYS A 208 -1.90 -18.49 5.49
CA LYS A 208 -1.59 -19.08 6.80
C LYS A 208 -0.35 -18.45 7.46
N ASN A 209 0.72 -18.23 6.69
CA ASN A 209 1.96 -17.65 7.22
C ASN A 209 1.73 -16.22 7.70
N PHE A 210 0.96 -15.40 6.97
CA PHE A 210 0.60 -14.05 7.43
C PHE A 210 -0.20 -14.08 8.74
N LYS A 211 -1.06 -15.07 8.95
CA LYS A 211 -1.80 -15.23 10.21
C LYS A 211 -0.90 -15.71 11.35
N THR A 212 0.07 -16.58 11.07
CA THR A 212 1.01 -17.09 12.07
C THR A 212 2.06 -16.05 12.47
N TYR A 213 2.51 -15.24 11.51
CA TYR A 213 3.59 -14.26 11.63
C TYR A 213 3.13 -12.85 11.19
N PRO A 214 2.11 -12.26 11.84
CA PRO A 214 1.43 -11.07 11.35
C PRO A 214 2.30 -9.82 11.30
N ASP A 215 3.37 -9.76 12.09
CA ASP A 215 4.27 -8.60 12.18
C ASP A 215 5.62 -8.78 11.48
N THR A 216 5.79 -9.87 10.70
CA THR A 216 7.06 -10.16 10.02
C THR A 216 7.22 -9.37 8.72
N ASP A 217 6.22 -9.44 7.83
CA ASP A 217 6.25 -8.78 6.51
C ASP A 217 5.01 -7.87 6.29
N PRO A 218 4.89 -6.74 7.03
CA PRO A 218 3.69 -5.89 7.00
C PRO A 218 3.43 -5.24 5.64
N ASP A 219 4.48 -4.93 4.86
CA ASP A 219 4.35 -4.32 3.54
C ASP A 219 3.75 -5.31 2.53
N ASP A 220 4.21 -6.57 2.54
CA ASP A 220 3.63 -7.62 1.72
C ASP A 220 2.22 -8.00 2.17
N LEU A 221 1.94 -7.98 3.48
CA LEU A 221 0.59 -8.16 4.00
C LEU A 221 -0.35 -7.06 3.50
N ARG A 222 0.09 -5.79 3.53
CA ARG A 222 -0.68 -4.67 2.97
C ARG A 222 -0.95 -4.86 1.48
N ARG A 223 0.07 -5.27 0.72
CA ARG A 223 -0.06 -5.59 -0.71
C ARG A 223 -1.07 -6.72 -0.95
N VAL A 224 -1.05 -7.78 -0.14
CA VAL A 224 -2.03 -8.87 -0.22
C VAL A 224 -3.45 -8.38 0.09
N ILE A 225 -3.63 -7.59 1.14
CA ILE A 225 -4.93 -6.98 1.49
C ILE A 225 -5.46 -6.15 0.32
N ASP A 226 -4.63 -5.28 -0.27
CA ASP A 226 -5.03 -4.43 -1.40
C ASP A 226 -5.42 -5.27 -2.63
N MET A 227 -4.69 -6.36 -2.93
CA MET A 227 -5.04 -7.29 -4.02
C MET A 227 -6.35 -8.03 -3.76
N LEU A 228 -6.59 -8.52 -2.54
CA LEU A 228 -7.83 -9.20 -2.18
C LEU A 228 -9.02 -8.24 -2.23
N ALA A 229 -8.83 -7.00 -1.75
CA ALA A 229 -9.87 -5.98 -1.79
C ALA A 229 -10.20 -5.60 -3.23
N LEU A 230 -9.18 -5.40 -4.07
CA LEU A 230 -9.36 -5.18 -5.50
C LEU A 230 -10.05 -6.35 -6.20
N ALA A 231 -9.75 -7.59 -5.82
CA ALA A 231 -10.38 -8.76 -6.42
C ALA A 231 -11.77 -9.08 -5.85
N ASP A 232 -12.28 -8.26 -4.93
CA ASP A 232 -13.57 -8.42 -4.25
C ASP A 232 -13.69 -9.74 -3.46
N MET A 233 -12.57 -10.22 -2.91
CA MET A 233 -12.46 -11.47 -2.16
C MET A 233 -12.96 -11.31 -0.71
N THR A 234 -14.23 -10.92 -0.55
CA THR A 234 -14.81 -10.46 0.72
C THR A 234 -14.58 -11.40 1.90
N GLU A 235 -14.91 -12.70 1.77
CA GLU A 235 -14.76 -13.65 2.87
C GLU A 235 -13.31 -14.00 3.17
N VAL A 236 -12.47 -14.12 2.14
CA VAL A 236 -11.05 -14.44 2.30
C VAL A 236 -10.31 -13.25 2.93
N LEU A 237 -10.62 -12.02 2.53
CA LEU A 237 -10.09 -10.82 3.17
C LEU A 237 -10.58 -10.71 4.61
N GLY A 238 -11.86 -10.97 4.87
CA GLY A 238 -12.44 -10.97 6.21
C GLY A 238 -11.73 -11.94 7.16
N ASP A 239 -11.51 -13.18 6.73
CA ASP A 239 -10.79 -14.17 7.53
C ASP A 239 -9.31 -13.80 7.76
N LEU A 240 -8.67 -13.09 6.82
CA LEU A 240 -7.32 -12.56 7.02
C LEU A 240 -7.28 -11.41 8.04
N ILE A 241 -8.12 -10.38 7.86
CA ILE A 241 -8.08 -9.16 8.67
C ILE A 241 -8.49 -9.41 10.13
N GLU A 242 -9.43 -10.32 10.40
CA GLU A 242 -9.77 -10.75 11.76
C GLU A 242 -8.57 -11.40 12.48
N ALA A 243 -7.71 -12.10 11.73
CA ALA A 243 -6.55 -12.78 12.30
C ALA A 243 -5.36 -11.85 12.54
N VAL A 244 -5.20 -10.77 11.75
CA VAL A 244 -3.96 -9.97 11.74
C VAL A 244 -4.12 -8.55 12.30
N ALA A 245 -5.31 -7.95 12.26
CA ALA A 245 -5.45 -6.53 12.56
C ALA A 245 -5.10 -6.17 14.02
N ILE A 246 -5.61 -6.93 14.98
CA ILE A 246 -5.27 -6.74 16.40
C ILE A 246 -3.78 -7.03 16.65
N PRO A 247 -3.21 -8.15 16.16
CA PRO A 247 -1.78 -8.38 16.27
C PRO A 247 -0.89 -7.25 15.77
N LEU A 248 -1.25 -6.66 14.62
CA LEU A 248 -0.52 -5.51 14.08
C LEU A 248 -0.59 -4.29 15.01
N CYS A 249 -1.75 -4.00 15.60
CA CYS A 249 -1.92 -2.89 16.55
C CYS A 249 -1.14 -3.07 17.86
N GLN A 250 -0.95 -4.31 18.30
CA GLN A 250 -0.22 -4.63 19.53
C GLN A 250 1.28 -4.86 19.29
N SER A 251 1.71 -5.07 18.04
CA SER A 251 3.12 -5.40 17.76
C SER A 251 4.05 -4.26 18.14
N SER A 252 5.15 -4.62 18.82
CA SER A 252 6.23 -3.69 19.12
C SER A 252 7.03 -3.21 17.90
N LYS A 253 6.93 -3.93 16.76
CA LYS A 253 7.70 -3.67 15.53
C LYS A 253 6.97 -2.78 14.54
N ILE A 254 5.64 -2.77 14.59
CA ILE A 254 4.82 -2.14 13.57
C ILE A 254 4.48 -0.72 14.00
N ILE A 255 4.68 0.20 13.05
CA ILE A 255 4.17 1.57 13.12
C ILE A 255 3.09 1.66 12.06
N ASN A 256 1.99 2.35 12.35
CA ASN A 256 0.86 2.54 11.42
C ASN A 256 0.13 1.23 11.03
N SER A 257 -0.38 0.50 12.03
CA SER A 257 -1.16 -0.74 11.87
C SER A 257 -2.59 -0.54 11.32
N GLY A 258 -3.04 0.70 11.13
CA GLY A 258 -4.42 1.02 10.76
C GLY A 258 -4.89 0.44 9.42
N PHE A 259 -3.95 0.07 8.53
CA PHE A 259 -4.27 -0.43 7.19
C PHE A 259 -5.10 -1.73 7.18
N ALA A 260 -4.93 -2.61 8.17
CA ALA A 260 -5.72 -3.83 8.31
C ALA A 260 -6.98 -3.56 9.13
N PHE A 261 -6.87 -2.78 10.20
CA PHE A 261 -7.95 -2.56 11.16
C PHE A 261 -9.12 -1.75 10.57
N ARG A 262 -8.89 -0.85 9.60
CA ARG A 262 -9.97 -0.19 8.87
C ARG A 262 -10.95 -1.18 8.21
N TRP A 263 -10.45 -2.33 7.75
CA TRP A 263 -11.29 -3.36 7.13
C TRP A 263 -12.11 -4.12 8.16
N VAL A 264 -11.62 -4.25 9.40
CA VAL A 264 -12.35 -4.86 10.53
C VAL A 264 -13.59 -4.02 10.82
N ILE A 265 -13.40 -2.69 10.88
CA ILE A 265 -14.49 -1.72 11.04
C ILE A 265 -15.49 -1.84 9.88
N PHE A 266 -15.00 -1.75 8.64
CA PHE A 266 -15.88 -1.75 7.48
C PHE A 266 -16.66 -3.08 7.32
N ARG A 267 -16.04 -4.23 7.63
CA ARG A 267 -16.72 -5.54 7.59
C ARG A 267 -17.94 -5.60 8.53
N ARG A 268 -17.89 -4.95 9.68
CA ARG A 268 -19.03 -4.86 10.63
C ARG A 268 -20.12 -3.92 10.14
N MET A 269 -19.78 -2.95 9.30
CA MET A 269 -20.77 -2.06 8.68
C MET A 269 -21.55 -2.75 7.54
N ILE A 270 -20.89 -3.60 6.73
CA ILE A 270 -21.47 -4.22 5.52
C ILE A 270 -22.90 -4.78 5.72
N PRO A 271 -23.20 -5.61 6.75
CA PRO A 271 -24.53 -6.20 6.91
C PRO A 271 -25.65 -5.18 7.18
N ARG A 272 -25.30 -3.93 7.48
CA ARG A 272 -26.24 -2.82 7.69
C ARG A 272 -26.40 -2.01 6.41
N LEU A 273 -25.34 -1.85 5.61
CA LEU A 273 -25.34 -1.09 4.35
C LEU A 273 -26.38 -1.60 3.34
N ASP A 274 -26.59 -2.92 3.25
CA ASP A 274 -27.58 -3.52 2.34
C ASP A 274 -29.04 -3.17 2.68
N ARG A 275 -29.32 -2.74 3.93
CA ARG A 275 -30.68 -2.47 4.41
C ARG A 275 -31.22 -1.12 3.95
N LYS A 276 -30.34 -0.18 3.59
CA LYS A 276 -30.67 1.21 3.18
C LYS A 276 -31.52 2.00 4.18
N SER A 277 -31.61 1.50 5.41
CA SER A 277 -32.27 2.12 6.55
C SER A 277 -31.46 1.73 7.78
N TYR A 278 -31.04 2.72 8.55
CA TYR A 278 -30.13 2.55 9.68
C TYR A 278 -30.86 2.96 10.97
N PRO A 279 -31.52 2.02 11.66
CA PRO A 279 -32.05 2.27 12.99
C PRO A 279 -30.98 2.80 13.93
N GLU A 280 -31.39 3.58 14.95
CA GLU A 280 -30.45 4.13 15.94
C GLU A 280 -29.59 3.05 16.63
N ASP A 281 -30.14 1.84 16.78
CA ASP A 281 -29.43 0.71 17.39
C ASP A 281 -28.33 0.10 16.50
N ASP A 282 -28.35 0.28 15.17
CA ASP A 282 -27.34 -0.33 14.28
C ASP A 282 -25.93 0.22 14.56
N ALA A 283 -25.81 1.53 14.84
CA ALA A 283 -24.53 2.15 15.18
C ALA A 283 -24.00 1.66 16.54
N ARG A 284 -24.89 1.48 17.52
CA ARG A 284 -24.54 0.93 18.83
C ARG A 284 -24.07 -0.51 18.73
N LEU A 285 -24.77 -1.34 17.94
CA LEU A 285 -24.39 -2.73 17.72
C LEU A 285 -23.00 -2.86 17.08
N ILE A 286 -22.66 -2.00 16.10
CA ILE A 286 -21.33 -1.98 15.50
C ILE A 286 -20.26 -1.64 16.56
N VAL A 287 -20.52 -0.63 17.40
CA VAL A 287 -19.62 -0.25 18.48
C VAL A 287 -19.47 -1.37 19.51
N ASP A 288 -20.56 -2.04 19.90
CA ASP A 288 -20.53 -3.16 20.83
C ASP A 288 -19.71 -4.33 20.26
N GLU A 289 -19.87 -4.66 18.97
CA GLU A 289 -19.09 -5.68 18.26
C GLU A 289 -17.59 -5.32 18.19
N LEU A 290 -17.26 -4.04 18.03
CA LEU A 290 -15.89 -3.55 17.99
C LEU A 290 -15.25 -3.48 19.39
N ASN A 291 -16.00 -3.06 20.41
CA ASN A 291 -15.54 -2.99 21.79
C ASN A 291 -15.37 -4.37 22.43
N ALA A 292 -16.03 -5.39 21.87
CA ALA A 292 -15.79 -6.78 22.22
C ALA A 292 -14.43 -7.30 21.73
N LEU A 293 -13.74 -6.59 20.83
CA LEU A 293 -12.36 -6.91 20.46
C LEU A 293 -11.42 -6.55 21.61
N HIS A 294 -10.41 -7.38 21.82
CA HIS A 294 -9.38 -7.11 22.80
C HIS A 294 -8.07 -6.74 22.12
N PRO A 295 -7.45 -5.60 22.50
CA PRO A 295 -7.88 -4.63 23.50
C PRO A 295 -9.06 -3.76 23.01
N PRO A 296 -9.91 -3.26 23.92
CA PRO A 296 -11.04 -2.42 23.52
C PRO A 296 -10.52 -1.09 22.96
N PHE A 297 -11.21 -0.62 21.92
CA PHE A 297 -11.04 0.71 21.35
C PHE A 297 -12.16 1.61 21.87
N ASP A 298 -11.96 2.92 21.85
CA ASP A 298 -12.96 3.88 22.30
C ASP A 298 -13.66 4.47 21.08
N PHE A 299 -14.81 3.90 20.72
CA PHE A 299 -15.56 4.31 19.54
C PHE A 299 -16.84 5.04 19.92
N ASP A 300 -17.08 6.19 19.29
CA ASP A 300 -18.35 6.92 19.40
C ASP A 300 -19.42 6.35 18.46
N PRO A 301 -20.58 5.88 18.98
CA PRO A 301 -21.71 5.49 18.14
C PRO A 301 -22.24 6.63 17.25
N GLY A 302 -22.08 7.89 17.68
CA GLY A 302 -22.46 9.07 16.89
C GLY A 302 -21.71 9.13 15.55
N THR A 303 -20.40 8.86 15.55
CA THR A 303 -19.56 8.78 14.35
C THR A 303 -20.05 7.69 13.38
N PHE A 304 -20.36 6.50 13.88
CA PHE A 304 -20.90 5.42 13.04
C PHE A 304 -22.25 5.76 12.44
N ARG A 305 -23.14 6.39 13.22
CA ARG A 305 -24.45 6.85 12.75
C ARG A 305 -24.32 7.87 11.62
N ARG A 306 -23.47 8.90 11.80
CA ARG A 306 -23.20 9.91 10.75
C ARG A 306 -22.62 9.25 9.50
N THR A 307 -21.68 8.33 9.68
CA THR A 307 -21.04 7.60 8.57
C THR A 307 -22.06 6.77 7.79
N LEU A 308 -22.90 5.97 8.47
CA LEU A 308 -23.95 5.18 7.81
C LEU A 308 -24.93 6.07 7.01
N ALA A 309 -25.35 7.21 7.57
CA ALA A 309 -26.21 8.16 6.88
C ALA A 309 -25.59 8.67 5.56
N CYS A 310 -24.27 8.84 5.51
CA CYS A 310 -23.55 9.24 4.30
C CYS A 310 -23.64 8.21 3.16
N TYR A 311 -23.83 6.92 3.47
CA TYR A 311 -24.01 5.89 2.42
C TYR A 311 -25.40 5.92 1.80
N ALA A 312 -26.44 6.39 2.52
CA ALA A 312 -27.82 6.32 2.04
C ALA A 312 -28.29 7.59 1.32
N ALA A 313 -27.84 8.78 1.75
CA ALA A 313 -28.29 10.04 1.19
C ALA A 313 -27.24 10.63 0.24
N PRO A 314 -27.62 11.19 -0.92
CA PRO A 314 -26.69 11.90 -1.77
C PRO A 314 -26.17 13.17 -1.07
N PRO A 315 -24.89 13.53 -1.27
CA PRO A 315 -24.32 14.76 -0.74
C PRO A 315 -24.95 16.00 -1.40
N ASP A 316 -25.01 17.09 -0.65
CA ASP A 316 -25.45 18.39 -1.16
C ASP A 316 -24.25 19.21 -1.63
N PHE A 317 -24.22 19.53 -2.91
CA PHE A 317 -23.16 20.32 -3.53
C PHE A 317 -23.45 21.82 -3.58
N ARG A 318 -24.61 22.27 -3.07
CA ARG A 318 -24.93 23.70 -3.02
C ARG A 318 -23.86 24.43 -2.21
N ASP A 319 -23.36 25.52 -2.77
CA ASP A 319 -22.37 26.39 -2.14
C ASP A 319 -21.05 25.70 -1.74
N ILE A 320 -20.76 24.48 -2.23
CA ILE A 320 -19.54 23.73 -1.88
C ILE A 320 -18.25 24.51 -2.17
N LYS A 321 -18.26 25.38 -3.18
CA LYS A 321 -17.13 26.26 -3.54
C LYS A 321 -16.89 27.39 -2.52
N LEU A 322 -17.88 27.68 -1.68
CA LEU A 322 -17.85 28.73 -0.68
C LEU A 322 -17.61 28.18 0.73
N MET A 323 -17.64 26.86 0.91
CA MET A 323 -17.43 26.23 2.21
C MET A 323 -16.00 26.43 2.71
N ARG A 324 -15.87 26.55 4.04
CA ARG A 324 -14.57 26.45 4.74
C ARG A 324 -14.04 25.03 4.71
N MET A 325 -12.74 24.85 5.00
CA MET A 325 -12.11 23.54 4.94
C MET A 325 -12.72 22.53 5.89
N GLU A 326 -13.11 22.94 7.10
CA GLU A 326 -13.69 22.02 8.08
C GLU A 326 -14.99 21.42 7.55
N LYS A 327 -15.83 22.26 6.92
CA LYS A 327 -17.08 21.79 6.33
C LYS A 327 -16.86 21.01 5.04
N LEU A 328 -15.87 21.40 4.24
CA LEU A 328 -15.51 20.70 3.01
C LEU A 328 -15.00 19.28 3.30
N PHE A 329 -14.24 19.10 4.39
CA PHE A 329 -13.79 17.80 4.86
C PHE A 329 -14.96 16.86 5.15
N GLU A 330 -15.97 17.31 5.90
CA GLU A 330 -17.19 16.53 6.14
C GLU A 330 -17.90 16.12 4.83
N ILE A 331 -17.96 17.04 3.87
CA ILE A 331 -18.56 16.78 2.56
C ILE A 331 -17.74 15.76 1.77
N TYR A 332 -16.41 15.80 1.81
CA TYR A 332 -15.58 14.78 1.14
C TYR A 332 -15.80 13.38 1.69
N ILE A 333 -15.87 13.23 3.00
CA ILE A 333 -16.25 11.95 3.61
C ILE A 333 -17.62 11.50 3.10
N HIS A 334 -18.61 12.40 3.11
CA HIS A 334 -19.96 12.07 2.67
C HIS A 334 -19.95 11.59 1.22
N VAL A 335 -19.27 12.33 0.35
CA VAL A 335 -19.09 12.02 -1.06
C VAL A 335 -18.43 10.66 -1.27
N VAL A 336 -17.36 10.34 -0.54
CA VAL A 336 -16.65 9.05 -0.61
C VAL A 336 -17.56 7.90 -0.18
N CYS A 337 -18.31 8.06 0.91
CA CYS A 337 -19.25 7.04 1.40
C CYS A 337 -20.38 6.80 0.39
N HIS A 338 -20.99 7.86 -0.13
CA HIS A 338 -22.06 7.75 -1.11
C HIS A 338 -21.56 7.23 -2.46
N PHE A 339 -20.34 7.60 -2.88
CA PHE A 339 -19.69 7.04 -4.07
C PHE A 339 -19.44 5.54 -3.92
N CYS A 340 -19.01 5.07 -2.74
CA CYS A 340 -18.90 3.64 -2.44
C CYS A 340 -20.26 2.92 -2.61
N ALA A 341 -21.35 3.48 -2.06
CA ALA A 341 -22.70 2.94 -2.27
C ALA A 341 -23.11 2.95 -3.76
N TRP A 342 -22.81 4.04 -4.48
CA TRP A 342 -23.09 4.13 -5.91
C TRP A 342 -22.35 3.08 -6.73
N LEU A 343 -21.08 2.80 -6.42
CA LEU A 343 -20.31 1.72 -7.05
C LEU A 343 -20.95 0.36 -6.80
N HIS A 344 -21.41 0.11 -5.58
CA HIS A 344 -22.12 -1.12 -5.26
C HIS A 344 -23.43 -1.25 -6.06
N GLU A 345 -24.25 -0.20 -6.07
CA GLU A 345 -25.60 -0.24 -6.64
C GLU A 345 -25.64 -0.15 -8.17
N LYS A 346 -24.86 0.76 -8.75
CA LYS A 346 -24.89 1.09 -10.18
C LYS A 346 -23.85 0.33 -11.00
N ARG A 347 -22.75 -0.07 -10.36
CA ARG A 347 -21.66 -0.84 -10.99
C ARG A 347 -21.59 -2.29 -10.54
N SER A 348 -22.52 -2.71 -9.67
CA SER A 348 -22.66 -4.09 -9.18
C SER A 348 -21.39 -4.63 -8.52
N MET A 349 -20.55 -3.75 -7.95
CA MET A 349 -19.34 -4.16 -7.24
C MET A 349 -19.69 -4.66 -5.83
N GLY A 350 -18.96 -5.63 -5.30
CA GLY A 350 -19.05 -5.92 -3.86
C GLY A 350 -18.54 -4.76 -3.02
N TRP A 351 -19.03 -4.66 -1.79
CA TRP A 351 -18.74 -3.57 -0.86
C TRP A 351 -17.23 -3.39 -0.62
N ILE A 352 -16.49 -4.48 -0.55
CA ILE A 352 -15.04 -4.44 -0.31
C ILE A 352 -14.31 -3.76 -1.47
N ARG A 353 -14.59 -4.16 -2.71
CA ARG A 353 -13.99 -3.51 -3.88
C ARG A 353 -14.44 -2.06 -4.01
N ALA A 354 -15.73 -1.79 -3.81
CA ALA A 354 -16.27 -0.44 -3.86
C ALA A 354 -15.57 0.48 -2.85
N ARG A 355 -15.41 0.02 -1.59
CA ARG A 355 -14.71 0.77 -0.55
C ARG A 355 -13.23 0.93 -0.88
N PHE A 356 -12.58 -0.10 -1.41
CA PHE A 356 -11.18 -0.02 -1.83
C PHE A 356 -10.95 1.11 -2.85
N LEU A 357 -11.85 1.25 -3.84
CA LEU A 357 -11.76 2.34 -4.82
C LEU A 357 -12.07 3.70 -4.17
N ALA A 358 -13.12 3.77 -3.35
CA ALA A 358 -13.51 4.99 -2.65
C ALA A 358 -12.40 5.51 -1.72
N ASP A 359 -11.67 4.63 -1.03
CA ASP A 359 -10.52 4.99 -0.20
C ASP A 359 -9.41 5.69 -1.02
N ARG A 360 -9.15 5.25 -2.25
CA ARG A 360 -8.14 5.90 -3.11
C ARG A 360 -8.55 7.31 -3.49
N LEU A 361 -9.86 7.50 -3.71
CA LEU A 361 -10.40 8.83 -3.96
C LEU A 361 -10.32 9.71 -2.70
N GLU A 362 -10.63 9.16 -1.53
CA GLU A 362 -10.50 9.85 -0.24
C GLU A 362 -9.06 10.34 0.00
N GLU A 363 -8.07 9.46 -0.20
CA GLU A 363 -6.64 9.81 -0.11
C GLU A 363 -6.29 11.00 -1.00
N TYR A 364 -6.87 11.11 -2.20
CA TYR A 364 -6.63 12.21 -3.14
C TYR A 364 -7.37 13.50 -2.80
N LEU A 365 -8.63 13.39 -2.34
CA LEU A 365 -9.43 14.56 -1.97
C LEU A 365 -8.89 15.22 -0.71
N LEU A 366 -8.30 14.43 0.20
CA LEU A 366 -7.69 14.91 1.43
C LEU A 366 -6.20 15.27 1.28
N ASP A 367 -5.63 15.11 0.08
CA ASP A 367 -4.25 15.52 -0.25
C ASP A 367 -4.18 17.05 -0.46
N ILE A 368 -4.43 17.78 0.62
CA ILE A 368 -4.53 19.25 0.65
C ILE A 368 -3.43 19.79 1.56
N PRO A 369 -2.63 20.78 1.10
CA PRO A 369 -1.62 21.39 1.95
C PRO A 369 -2.24 22.05 3.20
N SER A 370 -1.50 22.05 4.31
CA SER A 370 -1.95 22.68 5.55
C SER A 370 -2.20 24.19 5.37
N GLY A 371 -3.31 24.69 5.92
CA GLY A 371 -3.70 26.11 5.82
C GLY A 371 -4.21 26.54 4.44
N LYS A 372 -4.50 25.58 3.55
CA LYS A 372 -4.95 25.83 2.19
C LYS A 372 -6.30 25.19 1.94
N ARG A 373 -7.06 25.76 1.00
CA ARG A 373 -8.30 25.18 0.46
C ARG A 373 -8.28 25.05 -1.06
N PRO A 374 -8.94 24.03 -1.64
CA PRO A 374 -8.95 23.86 -3.09
C PRO A 374 -9.87 24.90 -3.73
N LYS A 375 -9.38 25.62 -4.74
CA LYS A 375 -10.19 26.58 -5.53
C LYS A 375 -11.37 25.89 -6.24
N THR A 376 -11.22 24.61 -6.56
CA THR A 376 -12.28 23.77 -7.14
C THR A 376 -12.32 22.44 -6.38
N PRO A 377 -13.42 22.11 -5.68
CA PRO A 377 -13.49 20.95 -4.79
C PRO A 377 -13.17 19.61 -5.47
N PHE A 378 -13.53 19.44 -6.74
CA PHE A 378 -13.26 18.22 -7.52
C PHE A 378 -12.42 18.55 -8.75
N ARG A 379 -11.14 18.88 -8.53
CA ARG A 379 -10.18 19.12 -9.61
C ARG A 379 -9.39 17.84 -9.91
N PHE A 380 -9.54 17.36 -11.14
CA PHE A 380 -8.74 16.27 -11.69
C PHE A 380 -8.00 16.80 -12.91
N SER A 381 -6.67 16.92 -12.77
CA SER A 381 -5.72 17.17 -13.85
C SER A 381 -4.72 16.02 -13.90
N ASP A 382 -4.13 15.77 -15.08
CA ASP A 382 -3.08 14.77 -15.22
C ASP A 382 -1.88 15.06 -14.31
N GLU A 383 -1.46 16.33 -14.22
CA GLU A 383 -0.40 16.79 -13.33
C GLU A 383 -0.67 16.51 -11.84
N ARG A 384 -1.91 16.76 -11.36
CA ARG A 384 -2.25 16.51 -9.95
C ARG A 384 -2.38 15.02 -9.67
N MET A 385 -3.00 14.26 -10.57
CA MET A 385 -3.10 12.81 -10.44
C MET A 385 -1.70 12.16 -10.40
N GLU A 386 -0.78 12.59 -11.27
CA GLU A 386 0.61 12.13 -11.23
C GLU A 386 1.33 12.48 -9.94
N ARG A 387 1.17 13.73 -9.47
CA ARG A 387 1.76 14.18 -8.21
C ARG A 387 1.30 13.29 -7.08
N HIS A 388 0.00 13.07 -6.96
CA HIS A 388 -0.59 12.20 -5.94
C HIS A 388 0.00 10.79 -6.00
N ILE A 389 0.02 10.15 -7.18
CA ILE A 389 0.59 8.81 -7.37
C ILE A 389 2.09 8.79 -7.00
N SER A 390 2.85 9.80 -7.40
CA SER A 390 4.29 9.90 -7.14
C SER A 390 4.64 10.19 -5.68
N THR A 391 3.69 10.73 -4.90
CA THR A 391 3.85 11.01 -3.48
C THR A 391 3.43 9.80 -2.64
N HIS A 392 2.25 9.25 -2.92
CA HIS A 392 1.61 8.26 -2.05
C HIS A 392 1.86 6.81 -2.47
N TYR A 393 2.15 6.55 -3.74
CA TYR A 393 2.33 5.20 -4.27
C TYR A 393 3.74 4.93 -4.80
N LYS A 394 4.71 5.78 -4.45
CA LYS A 394 6.11 5.60 -4.85
C LYS A 394 6.75 4.42 -4.14
N TRP A 395 7.50 3.62 -4.90
CA TRP A 395 8.31 2.52 -4.40
C TRP A 395 9.73 2.61 -4.95
N ILE A 396 10.70 3.05 -4.15
CA ILE A 396 12.13 3.20 -4.51
C ILE A 396 12.36 3.96 -5.85
N VAL A 397 12.30 3.25 -6.99
CA VAL A 397 12.45 3.76 -8.37
C VAL A 397 11.22 3.52 -9.28
N SER A 398 10.18 2.86 -8.77
CA SER A 398 8.92 2.55 -9.45
C SER A 398 7.72 3.03 -8.62
N ILE A 399 6.51 2.59 -8.97
CA ILE A 399 5.29 2.83 -8.19
C ILE A 399 4.62 1.49 -7.84
N HIS A 400 3.88 1.45 -6.74
CA HIS A 400 2.95 0.38 -6.44
C HIS A 400 1.77 0.45 -7.41
N GLY A 401 1.71 -0.48 -8.35
CA GLY A 401 0.76 -0.44 -9.45
C GLY A 401 -0.68 -0.66 -9.02
N VAL A 402 -0.93 -1.54 -8.05
CA VAL A 402 -2.29 -1.89 -7.60
C VAL A 402 -3.03 -0.66 -7.06
N PRO A 403 -2.52 0.06 -6.04
CA PRO A 403 -3.20 1.26 -5.55
C PRO A 403 -3.21 2.39 -6.59
N ALA A 404 -2.17 2.55 -7.41
CA ALA A 404 -2.13 3.59 -8.45
C ALA A 404 -3.20 3.38 -9.54
N MET A 405 -3.35 2.16 -10.06
CA MET A 405 -4.38 1.85 -11.05
C MET A 405 -5.78 1.84 -10.42
N ALA A 406 -5.91 1.48 -9.13
CA ALA A 406 -7.15 1.61 -8.37
C ALA A 406 -7.60 3.05 -8.21
N PHE A 407 -6.67 3.96 -7.92
CA PHE A 407 -6.93 5.39 -7.85
C PHE A 407 -7.46 5.92 -9.19
N LEU A 408 -6.77 5.63 -10.30
CA LEU A 408 -7.22 6.07 -11.63
C LEU A 408 -8.58 5.48 -12.01
N HIS A 409 -8.85 4.25 -11.58
CA HIS A 409 -10.17 3.61 -11.77
C HIS A 409 -11.25 4.30 -10.94
N ALA A 410 -10.94 4.65 -9.69
CA ALA A 410 -11.84 5.40 -8.82
C ALA A 410 -12.16 6.76 -9.45
N VAL A 411 -11.17 7.53 -9.91
CA VAL A 411 -11.39 8.84 -10.56
C VAL A 411 -12.23 8.71 -11.83
N PHE A 412 -11.95 7.70 -12.67
CA PHE A 412 -12.72 7.47 -13.90
C PHE A 412 -14.21 7.22 -13.63
N LEU A 413 -14.52 6.41 -12.61
CA LEU A 413 -15.91 6.13 -12.22
C LEU A 413 -16.53 7.28 -11.44
N PHE A 414 -15.72 8.01 -10.67
CA PHE A 414 -16.16 9.17 -9.91
C PHE A 414 -16.58 10.32 -10.81
N SER A 415 -15.96 10.50 -11.98
CA SER A 415 -16.42 11.50 -12.96
C SER A 415 -17.83 11.20 -13.48
N GLU A 416 -18.20 9.92 -13.64
CA GLU A 416 -19.56 9.51 -14.00
C GLU A 416 -20.55 9.73 -12.86
N TYR A 417 -20.11 9.45 -11.63
CA TYR A 417 -20.88 9.76 -10.42
C TYR A 417 -21.19 11.26 -10.31
N LEU A 418 -20.20 12.14 -10.53
CA LEU A 418 -20.39 13.60 -10.52
C LEU A 418 -21.29 14.09 -11.65
N LEU A 419 -21.27 13.42 -12.81
CA LEU A 419 -22.21 13.68 -13.90
C LEU A 419 -23.64 13.30 -13.52
N GLU A 420 -23.85 12.12 -12.93
CA GLU A 420 -25.17 11.67 -12.49
C GLU A 420 -25.74 12.56 -11.37
N ALA A 421 -24.87 13.01 -10.47
CA ALA A 421 -25.25 13.94 -9.41
C ALA A 421 -25.44 15.40 -9.88
N GLY A 422 -25.23 15.68 -11.17
CA GLY A 422 -25.43 17.00 -11.77
C GLY A 422 -24.37 18.05 -11.39
N TYR A 423 -23.23 17.64 -10.81
CA TYR A 423 -22.14 18.55 -10.47
C TYR A 423 -21.28 18.93 -11.68
N HIS A 424 -21.05 17.97 -12.57
CA HIS A 424 -20.33 18.16 -13.82
C HIS A 424 -21.22 17.88 -15.01
N ASP A 425 -20.92 18.53 -16.14
CA ASP A 425 -21.54 18.20 -17.41
C ASP A 425 -20.80 17.04 -18.12
N ARG A 426 -21.35 16.62 -19.25
CA ARG A 426 -20.79 15.51 -20.04
C ARG A 426 -19.42 15.84 -20.63
N ALA A 427 -19.14 17.10 -20.92
CA ALA A 427 -17.86 17.51 -21.49
C ALA A 427 -16.75 17.39 -20.43
N GLU A 428 -17.01 17.86 -19.22
CA GLU A 428 -16.08 17.77 -18.10
C GLU A 428 -15.84 16.32 -17.67
N CYS A 429 -16.89 15.49 -17.61
CA CYS A 429 -16.73 14.05 -17.36
C CYS A 429 -15.81 13.39 -18.42
N GLY A 430 -16.02 13.68 -19.71
CA GLY A 430 -15.18 13.16 -20.78
C GLY A 430 -13.72 13.65 -20.73
N ARG A 431 -13.50 14.90 -20.30
CA ARG A 431 -12.16 15.46 -20.06
C ARG A 431 -11.43 14.69 -18.97
N ILE A 432 -12.04 14.53 -17.80
CA ILE A 432 -11.45 13.81 -16.67
C ILE A 432 -11.10 12.36 -17.06
N GLN A 433 -12.03 11.66 -17.72
CA GLN A 433 -11.78 10.30 -18.19
C GLN A 433 -10.61 10.19 -19.17
N SER A 434 -10.47 11.16 -20.07
CA SER A 434 -9.35 11.21 -21.02
C SER A 434 -8.02 11.42 -20.31
N GLU A 435 -7.97 12.31 -19.31
CA GLU A 435 -6.77 12.53 -18.51
C GLU A 435 -6.40 11.30 -17.65
N CYS A 436 -7.39 10.63 -17.05
CA CYS A 436 -7.17 9.36 -16.34
C CYS A 436 -6.51 8.31 -17.23
N LEU A 437 -6.99 8.17 -18.48
CA LEU A 437 -6.43 7.23 -19.44
C LEU A 437 -4.99 7.60 -19.85
N ASN A 438 -4.68 8.89 -19.98
CA ASN A 438 -3.34 9.37 -20.27
C ASN A 438 -2.36 9.07 -19.12
N VAL A 439 -2.78 9.31 -17.87
CA VAL A 439 -1.96 8.98 -16.69
C VAL A 439 -1.80 7.46 -16.55
N LEU A 440 -2.84 6.68 -16.82
CA LEU A 440 -2.80 5.21 -16.77
C LEU A 440 -1.73 4.62 -17.71
N ASP A 441 -1.62 5.11 -18.94
CA ASP A 441 -0.60 4.67 -19.90
C ASP A 441 0.82 4.94 -19.37
N ARG A 442 1.03 6.07 -18.70
CA ARG A 442 2.31 6.42 -18.09
C ARG A 442 2.59 5.58 -16.85
N CYS A 443 1.60 5.37 -15.97
CA CYS A 443 1.69 4.47 -14.82
C CYS A 443 2.12 3.06 -15.23
N LYS A 444 1.52 2.50 -16.28
CA LYS A 444 1.89 1.15 -16.79
C LYS A 444 3.36 1.04 -17.20
N LYS A 445 3.98 2.13 -17.67
CA LYS A 445 5.39 2.17 -18.10
C LYS A 445 6.37 2.28 -16.92
N VAL A 446 5.94 2.87 -15.80
CA VAL A 446 6.79 3.08 -14.61
C VAL A 446 6.55 2.04 -13.50
N CYS A 447 5.46 1.28 -13.57
CA CYS A 447 5.24 0.13 -12.71
C CYS A 447 6.34 -0.90 -12.93
N ASP A 448 6.78 -1.54 -11.84
CA ASP A 448 7.72 -2.65 -11.97
C ASP A 448 7.06 -3.79 -12.79
N PRO A 449 7.79 -4.45 -13.71
CA PRO A 449 7.26 -5.57 -14.48
C PRO A 449 6.73 -6.74 -13.62
N THR A 450 7.18 -6.82 -12.36
CA THR A 450 6.69 -7.80 -11.39
C THR A 450 5.40 -7.41 -10.70
N ASP A 451 5.04 -6.12 -10.78
CA ASP A 451 3.89 -5.60 -10.06
C ASP A 451 2.62 -6.35 -10.48
N PRO A 452 1.80 -6.79 -9.52
CA PRO A 452 0.60 -7.55 -9.82
C PRO A 452 -0.43 -6.77 -10.64
N ALA A 453 -0.39 -5.43 -10.65
CA ALA A 453 -1.38 -4.60 -11.32
C ALA A 453 -1.52 -4.91 -12.81
N ALA A 454 -0.42 -5.14 -13.53
CA ALA A 454 -0.48 -5.46 -14.95
C ALA A 454 -1.31 -6.73 -15.24
N ARG A 455 -1.37 -7.67 -14.29
CA ARG A 455 -2.15 -8.91 -14.38
C ARG A 455 -3.57 -8.77 -13.85
N LEU A 456 -3.78 -7.91 -12.86
CA LEU A 456 -5.09 -7.71 -12.21
C LEU A 456 -5.94 -6.63 -12.92
N TYR A 457 -5.33 -5.70 -13.65
CA TYR A 457 -5.97 -4.61 -14.40
C TYR A 457 -5.97 -4.84 -15.92
N THR A 458 -6.40 -6.02 -16.37
CA THR A 458 -6.45 -6.34 -17.81
C THR A 458 -7.59 -5.65 -18.55
N HIS A 459 -8.69 -5.31 -17.87
CA HIS A 459 -9.94 -4.83 -18.48
C HIS A 459 -10.39 -3.44 -18.01
N PHE A 460 -9.46 -2.51 -17.76
CA PHE A 460 -9.82 -1.12 -17.45
C PHE A 460 -10.63 -0.45 -18.60
N PRO A 461 -11.68 0.36 -18.33
CA PRO A 461 -12.31 0.63 -17.03
C PRO A 461 -13.42 -0.38 -16.69
N HIS A 462 -13.69 -1.35 -17.56
CA HIS A 462 -14.72 -2.36 -17.38
C HIS A 462 -14.27 -3.54 -16.52
N LEU A 463 -13.58 -3.26 -15.40
CA LEU A 463 -13.32 -4.27 -14.38
C LEU A 463 -14.65 -4.64 -13.72
N ALA A 464 -15.43 -5.48 -14.40
CA ALA A 464 -16.71 -5.96 -13.93
C ALA A 464 -16.55 -6.73 -12.61
N ALA A 465 -17.63 -6.78 -11.83
CA ALA A 465 -17.75 -7.76 -10.76
C ALA A 465 -17.64 -9.16 -11.34
N GLY A 466 -16.67 -9.94 -10.87
CA GLY A 466 -16.40 -11.30 -11.34
C GLY A 466 -16.18 -11.36 -12.85
N SER A 467 -14.93 -11.21 -13.30
CA SER A 467 -14.59 -11.78 -14.61
C SER A 467 -14.93 -13.28 -14.54
N PRO A 468 -15.82 -13.82 -15.39
CA PRO A 468 -15.99 -15.26 -15.46
C PRO A 468 -14.63 -15.86 -15.80
N PRO A 469 -14.31 -17.08 -15.29
CA PRO A 469 -13.04 -17.72 -15.58
C PRO A 469 -12.81 -17.71 -17.10
N ALA A 470 -11.65 -17.24 -17.51
CA ALA A 470 -11.23 -17.27 -18.90
C ALA A 470 -11.22 -18.72 -19.37
N GLY A 471 -12.29 -19.14 -20.05
CA GLY A 471 -12.50 -20.55 -20.37
C GLY A 471 -13.87 -20.92 -20.90
N VAL A 472 -14.48 -20.09 -21.76
CA VAL A 472 -15.46 -20.57 -22.75
C VAL A 472 -15.29 -19.78 -24.05
N ARG A 473 -14.46 -20.30 -24.94
CA ARG A 473 -14.70 -20.31 -26.39
C ARG A 473 -14.29 -21.66 -26.92
#